data_AF-A0A957WVR1-F1
#
_entry.id   AF-A0A957WVR1-F1
#
_cell.length_a   1.000
_cell.length_b   1.000
_cell.length_c   1.000
_cell.angle_alpha   90.00
_cell.angle_beta   90.00
_cell.angle_gamma   90.00
#
_symmetry.space_group_name_H-M   'P 1'
#
loop_
_entity.id
_entity.type
_entity.pdbx_description
1 polymer ?
#
loop_
_entity_poly.entity_id
_entity_poly.type
_entity_poly.pdbx_seq_one_letter_code
_entity_poly.pdbx_strand_id
1 'polypeptide(L)'
;MSTNGTKILVGVAWPYVNGEKHIGQIAGAYLPPDIFARYERMAGNDVLMVSGSDTHGTPIMLKADAEGLTPAQVVEKYHQLFVEGCLAMGLAFDLYSHTDTQNHWDVTQKMFLRHLEAGYVYKDTQKQLYDPAAKQFLADRYVEGTCPFCGYEDARGDQCDNCGRIYDALELKNPRSKITGSTNLEVRETEHFFLDMGKLNQPLLDWINHGKEHWRPNVLNFTRGQLKLEELRGRPITRDIDWGVTIPLDGYADKRIYVWYDAVIGYLSAAVEWATLVG
;
A
#
# COMPACT_ATOMS: atom_id res chain seq x y z
N MET A 1 25.18 34.52 -8.98
CA MET A 1 26.13 33.38 -9.03
C MET A 1 25.29 32.13 -8.85
N SER A 2 25.24 31.26 -9.85
CA SER A 2 24.41 30.04 -9.84
C SER A 2 24.98 29.05 -8.85
N THR A 3 24.47 29.03 -7.62
CA THR A 3 24.65 27.89 -6.73
C THR A 3 23.71 26.81 -7.23
N ASN A 4 24.17 25.93 -8.12
CA ASN A 4 23.40 24.75 -8.50
C ASN A 4 23.37 23.81 -7.29
N GLY A 5 22.42 24.05 -6.39
CA GLY A 5 22.13 23.18 -5.27
C GLY A 5 21.86 21.75 -5.72
N THR A 6 22.04 20.80 -4.81
CA THR A 6 21.71 19.40 -5.07
C THR A 6 20.20 19.26 -5.23
N LYS A 7 19.76 18.46 -6.19
CA LYS A 7 18.34 18.09 -6.33
C LYS A 7 18.00 16.98 -5.35
N ILE A 8 17.05 17.21 -4.46
CA ILE A 8 16.70 16.31 -3.36
C ILE A 8 15.20 15.98 -3.42
N LEU A 9 14.89 14.69 -3.53
CA LEU A 9 13.52 14.18 -3.41
C LEU A 9 13.30 13.70 -1.97
N VAL A 10 12.29 14.25 -1.30
CA VAL A 10 11.83 13.83 0.03
C VAL A 10 10.47 13.16 -0.12
N GLY A 11 10.47 11.83 -0.18
CA GLY A 11 9.23 11.03 -0.19
C GLY A 11 8.73 10.76 1.22
N VAL A 12 7.53 11.26 1.54
CA VAL A 12 6.92 11.10 2.86
C VAL A 12 5.81 10.06 2.82
N ALA A 13 5.83 9.11 3.76
CA ALA A 13 4.87 8.02 3.83
C ALA A 13 3.41 8.49 3.69
N TRP A 14 2.65 7.76 2.88
CA TRP A 14 1.27 8.10 2.54
C TRP A 14 0.32 7.51 3.60
N PRO A 15 -0.43 8.33 4.37
CA PRO A 15 -1.35 7.79 5.36
C PRO A 15 -2.58 7.16 4.70
N TYR A 16 -2.98 5.99 5.19
CA TYR A 16 -4.34 5.48 4.97
C TYR A 16 -5.37 6.48 5.48
N VAL A 17 -6.30 6.93 4.64
CA VAL A 17 -7.40 7.83 5.05
C VAL A 17 -8.65 7.07 5.49
N ASN A 18 -8.48 6.16 6.43
CA ASN A 18 -9.56 5.36 7.02
C ASN A 18 -9.86 5.72 8.50
N GLY A 19 -9.36 6.87 8.97
CA GLY A 19 -9.46 7.25 10.38
C GLY A 19 -8.54 8.40 10.76
N GLU A 20 -8.75 8.90 11.98
CA GLU A 20 -7.90 9.92 12.60
C GLU A 20 -6.46 9.45 12.76
N LYS A 21 -5.53 10.40 12.83
CA LYS A 21 -4.10 10.13 13.01
C LYS A 21 -3.64 10.61 14.38
N HIS A 22 -2.81 9.81 15.02
CA HIS A 22 -2.28 10.11 16.35
C HIS A 22 -0.91 10.79 16.27
N ILE A 23 -0.51 11.46 17.35
CA ILE A 23 0.75 12.23 17.40
C ILE A 23 1.99 11.39 17.08
N GLY A 24 2.00 10.10 17.43
CA GLY A 24 3.08 9.18 17.07
C GLY A 24 3.29 9.05 15.56
N GLN A 25 2.23 9.10 14.73
CA GLN A 25 2.36 9.12 13.28
C GLN A 25 2.97 10.43 12.80
N ILE A 26 2.52 11.57 13.35
CA ILE A 26 3.09 12.90 13.06
C ILE A 26 4.58 12.95 13.37
N ALA A 27 4.96 12.58 14.60
CA ALA A 27 6.34 12.59 15.06
C ALA A 27 7.23 11.58 14.31
N GLY A 28 6.66 10.44 13.89
CA GLY A 28 7.42 9.37 13.23
C GLY A 28 7.62 9.58 11.73
N ALA A 29 6.61 10.10 11.02
CA ALA A 29 6.57 10.07 9.56
C ALA A 29 6.50 11.45 8.89
N TYR A 30 5.98 12.50 9.54
CA TYR A 30 5.68 13.77 8.85
C TYR A 30 6.53 14.94 9.35
N LEU A 31 6.76 15.05 10.66
CA LEU A 31 7.58 16.10 11.24
C LEU A 31 9.08 15.97 10.86
N PRO A 32 9.72 14.77 10.92
CA PRO A 32 11.13 14.64 10.54
C PRO A 32 11.44 15.05 9.08
N PRO A 33 10.67 14.62 8.05
CA PRO A 33 10.95 15.05 6.68
C PRO A 33 10.65 16.54 6.45
N ASP A 34 9.70 17.16 7.14
CA ASP A 34 9.46 18.61 7.07
C ASP A 34 10.69 19.40 7.57
N ILE A 35 11.24 19.01 8.74
CA ILE A 35 12.48 19.60 9.29
C ILE A 35 13.64 19.42 8.30
N PHE A 36 13.80 18.22 7.75
CA PHE A 36 14.85 17.93 6.79
C PHE A 36 14.70 18.78 5.52
N ALA A 37 13.52 18.83 4.91
CA ALA A 37 13.27 19.61 3.71
C ALA A 37 13.52 21.11 3.94
N ARG A 38 13.12 21.66 5.09
CA ARG A 38 13.43 23.06 5.45
C ARG A 38 14.92 23.31 5.57
N TYR A 39 15.64 22.43 6.26
CA TYR A 39 17.10 22.52 6.38
C TYR A 39 17.78 22.51 5.01
N GLU A 40 17.42 21.56 4.14
CA GLU A 40 18.02 21.42 2.81
C GLU A 40 17.74 22.66 1.93
N ARG A 41 16.51 23.21 1.96
CA ARG A 41 16.19 24.47 1.27
C ARG A 41 17.04 25.63 1.82
N MET A 42 17.20 25.74 3.13
CA MET A 42 18.06 26.76 3.76
C MET A 42 19.55 26.60 3.41
N ALA A 43 20.00 25.37 3.18
CA ALA A 43 21.35 25.05 2.72
C ALA A 43 21.56 25.39 1.22
N GLY A 44 20.52 25.83 0.51
CA GLY A 44 20.57 26.20 -0.90
C GLY A 44 20.34 25.05 -1.87
N ASN A 45 19.81 23.91 -1.39
CA ASN A 45 19.43 22.78 -2.24
C ASN A 45 18.04 22.95 -2.86
N ASP A 46 17.82 22.27 -3.99
CA ASP A 46 16.54 22.23 -4.70
C ASP A 46 15.75 21.01 -4.21
N VAL A 47 14.69 21.23 -3.44
CA VAL A 47 13.99 20.19 -2.69
C VAL A 47 12.58 20.02 -3.22
N LEU A 48 12.23 18.79 -3.57
CA LEU A 48 10.87 18.34 -3.85
C LEU A 48 10.41 17.38 -2.74
N MET A 49 9.54 17.85 -1.86
CA MET A 49 8.92 17.08 -0.79
C MET A 49 7.47 16.74 -1.16
N VAL A 50 7.22 15.45 -1.38
CA VAL A 50 5.92 14.94 -1.84
C VAL A 50 5.35 13.90 -0.90
N SER A 51 4.03 13.92 -0.78
CA SER A 51 3.24 12.91 -0.09
C SER A 51 1.83 12.88 -0.67
N GLY A 52 0.96 12.09 -0.05
CA GLY A 52 -0.45 12.10 -0.37
C GLY A 52 -1.21 11.11 0.49
N SER A 53 -2.53 11.12 0.38
CA SER A 53 -3.38 10.15 1.06
C SER A 53 -3.43 8.84 0.30
N ASP A 54 -3.23 7.73 1.02
CA ASP A 54 -3.51 6.38 0.51
C ASP A 54 -5.01 6.09 0.70
N THR A 55 -5.71 6.05 -0.44
CA THR A 55 -7.18 6.03 -0.52
C THR A 55 -7.76 4.67 -0.89
N HIS A 56 -6.93 3.67 -1.19
CA HIS A 56 -7.38 2.39 -1.72
C HIS A 56 -7.30 1.24 -0.70
N GLY A 57 -7.90 0.10 -1.09
CA GLY A 57 -7.81 -1.16 -0.36
C GLY A 57 -8.91 -1.41 0.68
N THR A 58 -8.93 -2.66 1.16
CA THR A 58 -9.94 -3.18 2.10
C THR A 58 -10.14 -2.35 3.38
N PRO A 59 -9.12 -1.71 3.99
CA PRO A 59 -9.35 -0.89 5.18
C PRO A 59 -10.30 0.29 4.97
N ILE A 60 -10.33 0.87 3.77
CA ILE A 60 -11.24 1.97 3.42
C ILE A 60 -12.66 1.44 3.27
N MET A 61 -12.82 0.31 2.58
CA MET A 61 -14.13 -0.36 2.42
C MET A 61 -14.72 -0.77 3.78
N LEU A 62 -13.93 -1.40 4.64
CA LEU A 62 -14.35 -1.76 6.01
C LEU A 62 -14.79 -0.55 6.83
N LYS A 63 -14.08 0.58 6.68
CA LYS A 63 -14.44 1.83 7.36
C LYS A 63 -15.74 2.41 6.79
N ALA A 64 -15.93 2.32 5.49
CA ALA A 64 -17.14 2.74 4.80
C ALA A 64 -18.35 1.94 5.28
N ASP A 65 -18.23 0.61 5.32
CA ASP A 65 -19.25 -0.29 5.85
C ASP A 65 -19.60 0.04 7.31
N ALA A 66 -18.59 0.26 8.16
CA ALA A 66 -18.77 0.56 9.57
C ALA A 66 -19.44 1.93 9.83
N GLU A 67 -19.25 2.91 8.96
CA GLU A 67 -19.87 4.24 9.07
C GLU A 67 -21.16 4.40 8.26
N GLY A 68 -21.56 3.39 7.48
CA GLY A 68 -22.68 3.50 6.54
C GLY A 68 -22.42 4.52 5.44
N LEU A 69 -21.16 4.68 5.03
CA LEU A 69 -20.70 5.59 3.98
C LEU A 69 -20.23 4.81 2.76
N THR A 70 -20.03 5.50 1.63
CA THR A 70 -19.27 4.93 0.51
C THR A 70 -17.77 5.08 0.75
N PRO A 71 -16.91 4.24 0.12
CA PRO A 71 -15.45 4.41 0.17
C PRO A 71 -14.99 5.83 -0.18
N ALA A 72 -15.58 6.43 -1.22
CA ALA A 72 -15.28 7.80 -1.63
C ALA A 72 -15.62 8.84 -0.53
N GLN A 73 -16.75 8.67 0.17
CA GLN A 73 -17.12 9.56 1.28
C GLN A 73 -16.18 9.45 2.48
N VAL A 74 -15.68 8.23 2.77
CA VAL A 74 -14.66 8.02 3.81
C VAL A 74 -13.36 8.71 3.42
N VAL A 75 -12.91 8.53 2.18
CA VAL A 75 -11.71 9.16 1.65
C VAL A 75 -11.80 10.68 1.74
N GLU A 76 -12.88 11.28 1.24
CA GLU A 76 -13.11 12.73 1.29
C GLU A 76 -12.99 13.28 2.72
N LYS A 77 -13.75 12.67 3.65
CA LYS A 77 -13.79 13.06 5.06
C LYS A 77 -12.42 13.02 5.72
N TYR A 78 -11.69 11.91 5.56
CA TYR A 78 -10.42 11.70 6.28
C TYR A 78 -9.22 12.32 5.57
N HIS A 79 -9.26 12.47 4.25
CA HIS A 79 -8.29 13.25 3.50
C HIS A 79 -8.31 14.71 3.96
N GLN A 80 -9.50 15.34 3.93
CA GLN A 80 -9.65 16.73 4.36
C GLN A 80 -9.18 16.92 5.81
N LEU A 81 -9.62 16.06 6.72
CA LEU A 81 -9.21 16.12 8.13
C LEU A 81 -7.69 16.04 8.30
N PHE A 82 -7.03 15.15 7.55
CA PHE A 82 -5.58 15.01 7.64
C PHE A 82 -4.84 16.23 7.08
N VAL A 83 -5.28 16.73 5.92
CA VAL A 83 -4.69 17.93 5.28
C VAL A 83 -4.83 19.15 6.18
N GLU A 84 -6.02 19.40 6.73
CA GLU A 84 -6.25 20.50 7.67
C GLU A 84 -5.37 20.39 8.92
N GLY A 85 -5.22 19.18 9.47
CA GLY A 85 -4.32 18.93 10.60
C GLY A 85 -2.85 19.23 10.27
N CYS A 86 -2.37 18.79 9.10
CA CYS A 86 -1.01 19.09 8.64
C CYS A 86 -0.77 20.60 8.50
N LEU A 87 -1.71 21.31 7.88
CA LEU A 87 -1.63 22.77 7.71
C LEU A 87 -1.64 23.50 9.06
N ALA A 88 -2.50 23.08 10.00
CA ALA A 88 -2.58 23.69 11.33
C ALA A 88 -1.29 23.51 12.15
N MET A 89 -0.56 22.40 11.94
CA MET A 89 0.74 22.16 12.56
C MET A 89 1.90 22.87 11.83
N GLY A 90 1.64 23.51 10.69
CA GLY A 90 2.66 24.18 9.88
C GLY A 90 3.53 23.23 9.05
N LEU A 91 3.08 21.99 8.80
CA LEU A 91 3.76 21.07 7.89
C LEU A 91 3.63 21.56 6.45
N ALA A 92 4.73 21.54 5.71
CA ALA A 92 4.77 22.05 4.34
C ALA A 92 5.24 20.98 3.35
N PHE A 93 4.38 20.66 2.39
CA PHE A 93 4.69 19.81 1.24
C PHE A 93 4.76 20.69 -0.01
N ASP A 94 5.61 20.34 -0.98
CA ASP A 94 5.57 20.96 -2.30
C ASP A 94 4.36 20.45 -3.11
N LEU A 95 3.98 19.18 -2.88
CA LEU A 95 2.69 18.64 -3.28
C LEU A 95 2.21 17.58 -2.27
N TYR A 96 0.95 17.70 -1.87
CA TYR A 96 0.21 16.67 -1.14
C TYR A 96 -1.01 16.25 -1.97
N SER A 97 -0.98 15.06 -2.55
CA SER A 97 -2.02 14.54 -3.46
C SER A 97 -2.82 13.41 -2.79
N HIS A 98 -3.50 12.56 -3.57
CA HIS A 98 -4.10 11.31 -3.12
C HIS A 98 -4.09 10.25 -4.23
N THR A 99 -4.20 8.97 -3.86
CA THR A 99 -4.09 7.87 -4.83
C THR A 99 -5.33 7.71 -5.74
N ASP A 100 -6.46 8.30 -5.38
CA ASP A 100 -7.67 8.33 -6.22
C ASP A 100 -7.71 9.51 -7.22
N THR A 101 -6.58 9.77 -7.90
CA THR A 101 -6.48 10.79 -8.95
C THR A 101 -6.21 10.16 -10.31
N GLN A 102 -6.70 10.77 -11.40
CA GLN A 102 -6.44 10.27 -12.75
C GLN A 102 -4.93 10.19 -13.05
N ASN A 103 -4.14 11.17 -12.60
CA ASN A 103 -2.68 11.13 -12.74
C ASN A 103 -2.06 9.91 -12.05
N HIS A 104 -2.48 9.60 -10.82
CA HIS A 104 -2.01 8.41 -10.12
C HIS A 104 -2.39 7.13 -10.87
N TRP A 105 -3.64 7.04 -11.34
CA TRP A 105 -4.14 5.90 -12.09
C TRP A 105 -3.33 5.67 -13.37
N ASP A 106 -3.10 6.71 -14.16
CA ASP A 106 -2.34 6.64 -15.42
C ASP A 106 -0.90 6.20 -15.19
N VAL A 107 -0.23 6.77 -14.18
CA VAL A 107 1.16 6.41 -13.84
C VAL A 107 1.24 4.97 -13.33
N THR A 108 0.31 4.54 -12.48
CA THR A 108 0.25 3.17 -11.95
C THR A 108 -0.02 2.15 -13.05
N GLN A 109 -0.98 2.42 -13.94
CA GLN A 109 -1.29 1.54 -15.08
C GLN A 109 -0.11 1.44 -16.05
N LYS A 110 0.57 2.56 -16.32
CA LYS A 110 1.78 2.56 -17.15
C LYS A 110 2.93 1.76 -16.53
N MET A 111 3.11 1.86 -15.21
CA MET A 111 4.09 1.05 -14.48
C MET A 111 3.72 -0.44 -14.52
N PHE A 112 2.45 -0.77 -14.34
CA PHE A 112 1.94 -2.15 -14.44
C PHE A 112 2.24 -2.76 -15.81
N LEU A 113 1.87 -2.08 -16.90
CA LEU A 113 2.11 -2.55 -18.26
C LEU A 113 3.61 -2.71 -18.54
N ARG A 114 4.44 -1.75 -18.10
CA ARG A 114 5.89 -1.84 -18.28
C ARG A 114 6.49 -3.04 -17.56
N HIS A 115 6.06 -3.34 -16.33
CA HIS A 115 6.55 -4.50 -15.60
C HIS A 115 6.06 -5.82 -16.22
N LEU A 116 4.85 -5.83 -16.79
CA LEU A 116 4.32 -6.97 -17.54
C LEU A 116 5.15 -7.23 -18.81
N GLU A 117 5.37 -6.20 -19.63
CA GLU A 117 6.18 -6.28 -20.85
C GLU A 117 7.63 -6.72 -20.56
N ALA A 118 8.22 -6.24 -19.46
CA ALA A 118 9.56 -6.62 -19.03
C ALA A 118 9.63 -8.02 -18.36
N GLY A 119 8.51 -8.71 -18.21
CA GLY A 119 8.44 -10.05 -17.62
C GLY A 119 8.66 -10.10 -16.11
N TYR A 120 8.49 -8.99 -15.39
CA TYR A 120 8.49 -8.93 -13.93
C TYR A 120 7.10 -9.15 -13.33
N VAL A 121 6.04 -9.03 -14.14
CA VAL A 121 4.68 -9.40 -13.76
C VAL A 121 4.24 -10.61 -14.57
N TYR A 122 3.64 -11.60 -13.91
CA TYR A 122 3.12 -12.81 -14.54
C TYR A 122 1.75 -13.17 -13.97
N LYS A 123 1.02 -14.03 -14.68
CA LYS A 123 -0.29 -14.53 -14.23
C LYS A 123 -0.13 -15.87 -13.54
N ASP A 124 -0.82 -16.04 -12.43
CA ASP A 124 -0.90 -17.30 -11.69
C ASP A 124 -2.24 -17.38 -10.96
N THR A 125 -2.61 -18.58 -10.52
CA THR A 125 -3.86 -18.82 -9.79
C THR A 125 -3.57 -19.10 -8.33
N GLN A 126 -4.42 -18.58 -7.44
CA GLN A 126 -4.37 -18.93 -6.03
C GLN A 126 -5.76 -19.31 -5.52
N LYS A 127 -5.79 -20.08 -4.43
CA LYS A 127 -7.03 -20.45 -3.75
C LYS A 127 -7.41 -19.36 -2.77
N GLN A 128 -8.68 -18.98 -2.77
CA GLN A 128 -9.25 -18.03 -1.83
C GLN A 128 -10.63 -18.50 -1.36
N LEU A 129 -11.05 -17.98 -0.21
CA LEU A 129 -12.41 -18.17 0.28
C LEU A 129 -13.37 -17.29 -0.52
N TYR A 130 -14.47 -17.88 -0.96
CA TYR A 130 -15.57 -17.23 -1.66
C TYR A 130 -16.83 -17.37 -0.83
N ASP A 131 -17.58 -16.27 -0.69
CA ASP A 131 -18.87 -16.24 -0.02
C ASP A 131 -20.00 -16.26 -1.06
N PRO A 132 -20.72 -17.40 -1.22
CA PRO A 132 -21.83 -17.49 -2.17
C PRO A 132 -23.00 -16.54 -1.87
N ALA A 133 -23.19 -16.17 -0.60
CA ALA A 133 -24.25 -15.23 -0.22
C ALA A 133 -23.91 -13.80 -0.63
N ALA A 134 -22.64 -13.40 -0.46
CA ALA A 134 -22.14 -12.09 -0.91
C ALA A 134 -21.76 -12.06 -2.40
N LYS A 135 -21.63 -13.22 -3.04
CA LYS A 135 -21.17 -13.40 -4.43
C LYS A 135 -19.78 -12.81 -4.72
N GLN A 136 -18.88 -12.84 -3.74
CA GLN A 136 -17.53 -12.28 -3.86
C GLN A 136 -16.47 -13.12 -3.15
N PHE A 137 -15.23 -12.96 -3.58
CA PHE A 137 -14.07 -13.46 -2.84
C PHE A 137 -13.86 -12.64 -1.57
N LEU A 138 -13.41 -13.29 -0.51
CA LEU A 138 -13.16 -12.65 0.78
C LEU A 138 -11.66 -12.34 0.90
N ALA A 139 -11.32 -11.06 0.96
CA ALA A 139 -10.00 -10.65 1.43
C ALA A 139 -9.80 -11.12 2.89
N ASP A 140 -8.56 -11.35 3.32
CA ASP A 140 -8.23 -11.90 4.64
C ASP A 140 -8.91 -11.17 5.81
N ARG A 141 -9.11 -9.84 5.68
CA ARG A 141 -9.78 -9.02 6.70
C ARG A 141 -11.29 -9.20 6.77
N TYR A 142 -11.92 -9.75 5.74
CA TYR A 142 -13.33 -10.14 5.72
C TYR A 142 -13.54 -11.59 6.17
N VAL A 143 -12.47 -12.32 6.50
CA VAL A 143 -12.55 -13.67 7.05
C VAL A 143 -12.22 -13.63 8.54
N GLU A 144 -13.09 -14.24 9.34
CA GLU A 144 -12.80 -14.59 10.72
C GLU A 144 -12.94 -16.08 10.93
N GLY A 145 -12.35 -16.60 12.00
CA GLY A 145 -12.56 -17.97 12.41
C GLY A 145 -11.75 -18.30 13.65
N THR A 146 -11.73 -19.58 13.98
CA THR A 146 -10.97 -20.08 15.11
C THR A 146 -9.50 -20.24 14.74
N CYS A 147 -8.61 -19.59 15.51
CA CYS A 147 -7.17 -19.67 15.34
C CYS A 147 -6.71 -21.14 15.38
N PRO A 148 -5.98 -21.63 14.35
CA PRO A 148 -5.58 -23.03 14.29
C PRO A 148 -4.58 -23.40 15.40
N PHE A 149 -3.89 -22.41 15.97
CA PHE A 149 -2.80 -22.60 16.94
C PHE A 149 -3.20 -22.44 18.40
N CYS A 150 -4.03 -21.46 18.75
CA CYS A 150 -4.40 -21.18 20.15
C CYS A 150 -5.90 -21.31 20.45
N GLY A 151 -6.74 -21.58 19.45
CA GLY A 151 -8.17 -21.78 19.63
C GLY A 151 -8.99 -20.50 19.84
N TYR A 152 -8.40 -19.31 19.67
CA TYR A 152 -9.13 -18.04 19.74
C TYR A 152 -10.20 -17.96 18.64
N GLU A 153 -11.47 -17.77 19.01
CA GLU A 153 -12.62 -17.94 18.11
C GLU A 153 -12.82 -16.80 17.09
N ASP A 154 -12.24 -15.62 17.36
CA ASP A 154 -12.41 -14.42 16.53
C ASP A 154 -11.10 -14.01 15.83
N ALA A 155 -10.31 -14.99 15.44
CA ALA A 155 -9.05 -14.76 14.76
C ALA A 155 -9.29 -14.29 13.32
N ARG A 156 -8.50 -13.30 12.85
CA ARG A 156 -8.60 -12.77 11.48
C ARG A 156 -7.92 -13.71 10.50
N GLY A 157 -8.26 -13.58 9.21
CA GLY A 157 -7.67 -14.38 8.13
C GLY A 157 -6.17 -14.18 7.92
N ASP A 158 -5.62 -13.02 8.31
CA ASP A 158 -4.21 -12.67 8.16
C ASP A 158 -3.39 -12.86 9.44
N GLN A 159 -4.02 -12.77 10.62
CA GLN A 159 -3.34 -12.79 11.90
C GLN A 159 -4.30 -13.12 13.06
N CYS A 160 -3.79 -13.84 14.07
CA CYS A 160 -4.49 -14.00 15.34
C CYS A 160 -4.08 -12.90 16.33
N ASP A 161 -5.05 -12.08 16.76
CA ASP A 161 -4.80 -10.98 17.72
C ASP A 161 -4.49 -11.49 19.14
N ASN A 162 -4.83 -12.75 19.47
CA ASN A 162 -4.53 -13.35 20.78
C ASN A 162 -3.10 -13.89 20.89
N CYS A 163 -2.58 -14.57 19.86
CA CYS A 163 -1.25 -15.19 19.91
C CYS A 163 -0.22 -14.58 18.96
N GLY A 164 -0.61 -13.59 18.15
CA GLY A 164 0.25 -12.84 17.24
C GLY A 164 0.70 -13.58 15.98
N ARG A 165 0.34 -14.87 15.81
CA ARG A 165 0.74 -15.68 14.66
C ARG A 165 0.05 -15.21 13.37
N ILE A 166 0.80 -15.31 12.28
CA ILE A 166 0.40 -15.04 10.90
C ILE A 166 0.22 -16.38 10.19
N TYR A 167 -0.82 -16.50 9.37
CA TYR A 167 -1.19 -17.70 8.62
C TYR A 167 -2.09 -17.28 7.44
N ASP A 168 -2.42 -18.21 6.55
CA ASP A 168 -3.38 -17.99 5.47
C ASP A 168 -4.83 -18.16 5.96
N ALA A 169 -5.77 -17.41 5.38
CA ALA A 169 -7.19 -17.50 5.75
C ALA A 169 -7.77 -18.92 5.56
N LEU A 170 -7.21 -19.71 4.64
CA LEU A 170 -7.57 -21.12 4.44
C LEU A 170 -7.16 -22.04 5.60
N GLU A 171 -6.25 -21.60 6.47
CA GLU A 171 -5.82 -22.34 7.66
C GLU A 171 -6.75 -22.12 8.86
N LEU A 172 -7.66 -21.14 8.81
CA LEU A 172 -8.62 -20.90 9.86
C LEU A 172 -9.58 -22.08 10.01
N LYS A 173 -9.84 -22.46 11.27
CA LYS A 173 -10.90 -23.42 11.60
C LYS A 173 -12.24 -22.69 11.65
N ASN A 174 -13.31 -23.29 11.13
CA ASN A 174 -14.64 -22.68 11.07
C ASN A 174 -14.63 -21.24 10.51
N PRO A 175 -14.10 -21.02 9.29
CA PRO A 175 -14.03 -19.69 8.73
C PRO A 175 -15.45 -19.16 8.45
N ARG A 176 -15.64 -17.87 8.70
CA ARG A 176 -16.89 -17.15 8.54
C ARG A 176 -16.66 -15.80 7.86
N SER A 177 -17.62 -15.41 7.04
CA SER A 177 -17.64 -14.10 6.38
C SER A 177 -18.03 -13.00 7.38
N LYS A 178 -17.21 -11.95 7.52
CA LYS A 178 -17.61 -10.74 8.25
C LYS A 178 -18.77 -10.00 7.58
N ILE A 179 -18.94 -10.20 6.27
CA ILE A 179 -19.90 -9.45 5.46
C ILE A 179 -21.31 -10.01 5.67
N THR A 180 -21.46 -11.34 5.61
CA THR A 180 -22.77 -11.99 5.66
C THR A 180 -22.99 -12.83 6.91
N GLY A 181 -21.94 -13.09 7.69
CA GLY A 181 -21.95 -14.08 8.77
C GLY A 181 -21.96 -15.54 8.28
N SER A 182 -21.91 -15.78 6.97
CA SER A 182 -21.96 -17.12 6.39
C SER A 182 -20.75 -17.95 6.79
N THR A 183 -20.99 -19.19 7.21
CA THR A 183 -19.97 -20.25 7.39
C THR A 183 -19.90 -21.20 6.20
N ASN A 184 -20.82 -21.07 5.23
CA ASN A 184 -20.83 -21.86 3.99
C ASN A 184 -19.90 -21.23 2.95
N LEU A 185 -18.61 -21.15 3.29
CA LEU A 185 -17.59 -20.61 2.42
C LEU A 185 -17.04 -21.69 1.49
N GLU A 186 -16.79 -21.31 0.24
CA GLU A 186 -16.20 -22.19 -0.76
C GLU A 186 -14.73 -21.81 -1.00
N VAL A 187 -13.87 -22.80 -1.18
CA VAL A 187 -12.52 -22.55 -1.68
C VAL A 187 -12.56 -22.55 -3.20
N ARG A 188 -12.31 -21.39 -3.82
CA ARG A 188 -12.29 -21.22 -5.27
C ARG A 188 -10.92 -20.74 -5.74
N GLU A 189 -10.55 -21.10 -6.96
CA GLU A 189 -9.36 -20.57 -7.61
C GLU A 189 -9.69 -19.25 -8.30
N THR A 190 -8.79 -18.28 -8.17
CA THR A 190 -8.88 -16.97 -8.81
C THR A 190 -7.53 -16.63 -9.43
N GLU A 191 -7.56 -16.11 -10.66
CA GLU A 191 -6.35 -15.66 -11.37
C GLU A 191 -5.95 -14.26 -10.87
N HIS A 192 -4.65 -14.07 -10.64
CA HIS A 192 -4.07 -12.78 -10.30
C HIS A 192 -2.80 -12.53 -11.10
N PHE A 193 -2.45 -11.26 -11.20
CA PHE A 193 -1.11 -10.84 -11.56
C PHE A 193 -0.20 -10.84 -10.33
N PHE A 194 0.98 -11.41 -10.48
CA PHE A 194 2.02 -11.50 -9.46
C PHE A 194 3.25 -10.70 -9.89
N LEU A 195 3.81 -9.91 -8.97
CA LEU A 195 5.13 -9.32 -9.13
C LEU A 195 6.18 -10.36 -8.73
N ASP A 196 7.04 -10.73 -9.67
CA ASP A 196 8.13 -11.70 -9.50
C ASP A 196 9.28 -11.10 -8.69
N MET A 197 9.12 -11.06 -7.37
CA MET A 197 10.17 -10.64 -6.46
C MET A 197 11.35 -11.62 -6.42
N GLY A 198 11.15 -12.87 -6.86
CA GLY A 198 12.21 -13.88 -6.93
C GLY A 198 13.30 -13.47 -7.91
N LYS A 199 12.92 -12.98 -9.10
CA LYS A 199 13.86 -12.39 -10.09
C LYS A 199 14.65 -11.20 -9.54
N LEU A 200 14.12 -10.50 -8.54
CA LEU A 200 14.72 -9.29 -7.99
C LEU A 200 15.65 -9.56 -6.81
N ASN A 201 15.74 -10.79 -6.30
CA ASN A 201 16.45 -11.07 -5.06
C ASN A 201 17.95 -10.73 -5.14
N GLN A 202 18.66 -11.33 -6.09
CA GLN A 202 20.08 -11.03 -6.29
C GLN A 202 20.33 -9.56 -6.69
N PRO A 203 19.60 -8.97 -7.67
CA PRO A 203 19.75 -7.55 -7.99
C PRO A 203 19.56 -6.62 -6.79
N LEU A 204 18.58 -6.89 -5.91
CA LEU A 204 18.33 -6.10 -4.71
C LEU A 204 19.41 -6.32 -3.65
N LEU A 205 19.91 -7.55 -3.50
CA LEU A 205 21.02 -7.87 -2.59
C LEU A 205 22.31 -7.15 -3.00
N ASP A 206 22.62 -7.12 -4.29
CA ASP A 206 23.77 -6.38 -4.81
C ASP A 206 23.56 -4.87 -4.57
N TRP A 207 22.38 -4.34 -4.91
CA TRP A 207 22.06 -2.93 -4.72
C TRP A 207 22.11 -2.46 -3.25
N ILE A 208 21.68 -3.29 -2.29
CA ILE A 208 21.69 -2.94 -0.86
C ILE A 208 23.09 -3.05 -0.24
N ASN A 209 24.00 -3.79 -0.87
CA ASN A 209 25.39 -3.95 -0.40
C ASN A 209 26.31 -2.79 -0.81
N HIS A 210 25.84 -1.88 -1.68
CA HIS A 210 26.64 -0.78 -2.19
C HIS A 210 26.00 0.60 -1.95
N GLY A 211 26.74 1.51 -1.30
CA GLY A 211 26.38 2.93 -1.21
C GLY A 211 25.19 3.24 -0.31
N LYS A 212 24.95 2.43 0.72
CA LYS A 212 23.83 2.56 1.69
C LYS A 212 24.31 2.80 3.13
N GLU A 213 25.56 3.23 3.31
CA GLU A 213 26.18 3.49 4.62
C GLU A 213 25.46 4.62 5.39
N HIS A 214 24.75 5.49 4.67
CA HIS A 214 23.94 6.56 5.22
C HIS A 214 22.56 6.09 5.74
N TRP A 215 22.16 4.84 5.49
CA TRP A 215 20.90 4.29 6.02
C TRP A 215 21.03 3.98 7.51
N ARG A 216 19.89 4.03 8.21
CA ARG A 216 19.86 3.61 9.63
C ARG A 216 20.30 2.15 9.74
N PRO A 217 21.23 1.80 10.65
CA PRO A 217 21.80 0.45 10.72
C PRO A 217 20.77 -0.67 10.86
N ASN A 218 19.70 -0.45 11.62
CA ASN A 218 18.62 -1.43 11.80
C ASN A 218 17.85 -1.71 10.49
N VAL A 219 17.59 -0.68 9.68
CA VAL A 219 16.91 -0.81 8.38
C VAL A 219 17.79 -1.57 7.39
N LEU A 220 19.07 -1.17 7.31
CA LEU A 220 20.03 -1.79 6.40
C LEU A 220 20.26 -3.26 6.74
N ASN A 221 20.50 -3.58 8.01
CA ASN A 221 20.78 -4.95 8.46
C ASN A 221 19.54 -5.85 8.33
N PHE A 222 18.35 -5.35 8.66
CA PHE A 222 17.11 -6.11 8.48
C PHE A 222 16.86 -6.43 6.99
N THR A 223 16.93 -5.42 6.12
CA THR A 223 16.69 -5.58 4.67
C THR A 223 17.70 -6.55 4.06
N ARG A 224 18.99 -6.37 4.38
CA ARG A 224 20.06 -7.28 3.93
C ARG A 224 19.88 -8.70 4.47
N GLY A 225 19.45 -8.85 5.73
CA GLY A 225 19.14 -10.14 6.34
C GLY A 225 18.05 -10.88 5.58
N GLN A 226 16.94 -10.20 5.28
CA GLN A 226 15.83 -10.77 4.51
C GLN A 226 16.24 -11.20 3.10
N LEU A 227 17.02 -10.38 2.39
CA LEU A 227 17.50 -10.69 1.04
C LEU A 227 18.46 -11.89 1.03
N LYS A 228 19.32 -12.02 2.05
CA LYS A 228 20.24 -13.15 2.21
C LYS A 228 19.57 -14.49 2.47
N LEU A 229 18.30 -14.52 2.87
CA LEU A 229 17.54 -15.77 2.96
C LEU A 229 17.25 -16.37 1.58
N GLU A 230 17.37 -15.58 0.51
CA GLU A 230 17.09 -16.01 -0.86
C GLU A 230 15.63 -16.46 -1.09
N GLU A 231 14.71 -16.07 -0.19
CA GLU A 231 13.32 -16.56 -0.14
C GLU A 231 12.26 -15.60 -0.72
N LEU A 232 12.66 -14.57 -1.48
CA LEU A 232 11.68 -13.72 -2.16
C LEU A 232 10.89 -14.54 -3.19
N ARG A 233 9.56 -14.40 -3.16
CA ARG A 233 8.62 -15.12 -4.03
C ARG A 233 7.66 -14.14 -4.70
N GLY A 234 7.02 -14.60 -5.77
CA GLY A 234 5.91 -13.88 -6.40
C GLY A 234 4.90 -13.38 -5.37
N ARG A 235 4.50 -12.11 -5.49
CA ARG A 235 3.46 -11.51 -4.64
C ARG A 235 2.28 -11.08 -5.50
N PRO A 236 1.03 -11.45 -5.16
CA PRO A 236 -0.13 -11.03 -5.93
C PRO A 236 -0.30 -9.51 -5.79
N ILE A 237 -0.30 -8.81 -6.92
CA ILE A 237 -0.45 -7.35 -7.03
C ILE A 237 -1.82 -6.93 -7.54
N THR A 238 -2.79 -7.85 -7.50
CA THR A 238 -4.20 -7.58 -7.83
C THR A 238 -5.12 -8.18 -6.78
N ARG A 239 -6.34 -7.68 -6.66
CA ARG A 239 -7.35 -8.11 -5.68
C ARG A 239 -8.72 -8.17 -6.32
N ASP A 240 -9.52 -9.12 -5.86
CA ASP A 240 -10.95 -9.27 -6.15
C ASP A 240 -11.77 -8.28 -5.32
N ILE A 241 -11.62 -6.99 -5.63
CA ILE A 241 -12.35 -5.88 -5.01
C ILE A 241 -12.77 -4.91 -6.11
N ASP A 242 -13.66 -4.01 -5.77
CA ASP A 242 -14.29 -3.01 -6.64
C ASP A 242 -13.75 -1.58 -6.41
N TRP A 243 -13.06 -1.35 -5.28
CA TRP A 243 -12.44 -0.06 -4.91
C TRP A 243 -10.91 -0.05 -5.10
N GLY A 244 -10.40 0.73 -6.05
CA GLY A 244 -8.97 0.87 -6.35
C GLY A 244 -8.67 1.22 -7.81
N VAL A 245 -7.39 1.23 -8.18
CA VAL A 245 -6.95 1.43 -9.58
C VAL A 245 -7.34 0.21 -10.43
N THR A 246 -7.96 0.45 -11.58
CA THR A 246 -8.34 -0.60 -12.54
C THR A 246 -7.11 -1.21 -13.23
N ILE A 247 -7.19 -2.50 -13.56
CA ILE A 247 -6.17 -3.19 -14.35
C ILE A 247 -6.36 -2.80 -15.83
N PRO A 248 -5.32 -2.34 -16.54
CA PRO A 248 -5.44 -1.83 -17.92
C PRO A 248 -5.40 -2.97 -18.96
N LEU A 249 -6.20 -4.03 -18.74
CA LEU A 249 -6.28 -5.21 -19.60
C LEU A 249 -7.73 -5.73 -19.67
N ASP A 250 -8.12 -6.26 -20.83
CA ASP A 250 -9.44 -6.85 -21.01
C ASP A 250 -9.63 -8.10 -20.12
N GLY A 251 -10.85 -8.26 -19.59
CA GLY A 251 -11.22 -9.43 -18.79
C GLY A 251 -10.98 -9.30 -17.28
N TYR A 252 -10.57 -8.13 -16.78
CA TYR A 252 -10.26 -7.89 -15.35
C TYR A 252 -11.07 -6.74 -14.73
N ALA A 253 -12.29 -6.50 -15.22
CA ALA A 253 -13.14 -5.38 -14.78
C ALA A 253 -13.59 -5.49 -13.30
N ASP A 254 -13.60 -6.69 -12.75
CA ASP A 254 -13.96 -7.05 -11.37
C ASP A 254 -12.76 -7.11 -10.42
N LYS A 255 -11.56 -6.74 -10.90
CA LYS A 255 -10.33 -6.71 -10.09
C LYS A 255 -9.72 -5.32 -10.06
N ARG A 256 -8.97 -5.05 -8.99
CA ARG A 256 -8.16 -3.84 -8.84
C ARG A 256 -6.71 -4.17 -8.58
N ILE A 257 -5.83 -3.23 -8.90
CA ILE A 257 -4.44 -3.26 -8.49
C ILE A 257 -4.40 -3.22 -6.96
N TYR A 258 -3.56 -4.07 -6.37
CA TYR A 258 -3.42 -4.16 -4.92
C TYR A 258 -2.74 -2.91 -4.38
N VAL A 259 -3.29 -2.35 -3.29
CA VAL A 259 -2.83 -1.08 -2.71
C VAL A 259 -1.32 -1.02 -2.38
N TRP A 260 -0.71 -2.16 -2.02
CA TRP A 260 0.73 -2.17 -1.75
C TRP A 260 1.60 -2.00 -3.00
N TYR A 261 1.03 -2.23 -4.18
CA TYR A 261 1.69 -2.00 -5.46
C TYR A 261 1.55 -0.55 -5.93
N ASP A 262 0.35 0.05 -5.86
CA ASP A 262 0.13 1.42 -6.33
C ASP A 262 0.60 2.48 -5.32
N ALA A 263 0.48 2.26 -4.01
CA ALA A 263 0.84 3.26 -3.00
C ALA A 263 2.31 3.70 -3.08
N VAL A 264 3.24 2.78 -3.36
CA VAL A 264 4.66 3.13 -3.55
C VAL A 264 4.90 3.91 -4.85
N ILE A 265 4.05 3.72 -5.88
CA ILE A 265 4.05 4.49 -7.12
C ILE A 265 3.53 5.92 -6.86
N GLY A 266 2.82 6.14 -5.75
CA GLY A 266 2.39 7.44 -5.24
C GLY A 266 3.49 8.50 -5.33
N TYR A 267 4.71 8.19 -4.87
CA TYR A 267 5.84 9.13 -4.93
C TYR A 267 6.19 9.59 -6.36
N LEU A 268 6.17 8.67 -7.32
CA LEU A 268 6.42 9.00 -8.73
C LEU A 268 5.26 9.82 -9.29
N SER A 269 4.01 9.39 -9.05
CA SER A 269 2.84 10.10 -9.56
C SER A 269 2.74 11.52 -9.02
N ALA A 270 3.04 11.75 -7.73
CA ALA A 270 3.06 13.08 -7.15
C ALA A 270 4.18 13.95 -7.73
N ALA A 271 5.36 13.39 -7.98
CA ALA A 271 6.44 14.14 -8.63
C ALA A 271 6.09 14.53 -10.08
N VAL A 272 5.42 13.64 -10.83
CA VAL A 272 4.92 13.92 -12.19
C VAL A 272 3.83 15.01 -12.16
N GLU A 273 2.91 14.92 -11.22
CA GLU A 273 1.84 15.91 -11.04
C GLU A 273 2.41 17.28 -10.69
N TRP A 274 3.33 17.34 -9.72
CA TRP A 274 4.00 18.57 -9.33
C TRP A 274 4.72 19.22 -10.52
N ALA A 275 5.47 18.43 -11.30
CA ALA A 275 6.16 18.95 -12.49
C ALA A 275 5.17 19.49 -13.55
N THR A 276 4.00 18.87 -13.67
CA THR A 276 2.95 19.34 -14.59
C THR A 276 2.31 20.64 -14.12
N LEU A 277 2.12 20.80 -12.81
CA LEU A 277 1.51 21.98 -12.21
C LEU A 277 2.45 23.20 -12.20
N VAL A 278 3.74 22.99 -12.01
CA VAL A 278 4.73 24.05 -11.82
C VAL A 278 5.45 24.45 -13.11
N GLY A 279 5.54 23.54 -14.10
CA GLY A 279 6.26 23.76 -15.38
C GLY A 279 7.77 23.56 -15.27
#